data_AF-X1J424-F1
#
_entry.id   AF-X1J424-F1
#
_cell.length_a   1.000
_cell.length_b   1.000
_cell.length_c   1.000
_cell.angle_alpha   90.00
_cell.angle_beta   90.00
_cell.angle_gamma   90.00
#
_symmetry.space_group_name_H-M   'P 1'
#
loop_
_entity.id
_entity.type
_entity.pdbx_description
1 polymer ?
#
loop_
_entity_poly.entity_id
_entity_poly.type
_entity_poly.pdbx_seq_one_letter_code
_entity_poly.pdbx_strand_id
1 'polypeptide(L)' 'MVEIRTALVGIGNCASSLVQGRFYYQDKKADIPGLITKNFGGYFV' A
#
# COMPACT_ATOMS: atom_id res chain seq x y z
N MET A 1 0.08 -14.74 6.33
CA MET A 1 0.37 -13.82 5.20
C MET A 1 1.58 -13.01 5.66
N VAL A 2 2.68 -13.00 4.91
CA VAL A 2 3.91 -12.34 5.37
C VAL A 2 3.73 -10.83 5.25
N GLU A 3 3.91 -10.11 6.36
CA GLU A 3 3.82 -8.66 6.40
C GLU A 3 5.14 -8.03 5.92
N ILE A 4 5.04 -7.00 5.08
CA ILE A 4 6.22 -6.21 4.67
C ILE A 4 6.49 -5.17 5.77
N ARG A 5 7.49 -5.45 6.60
CA ARG A 5 7.98 -4.49 7.59
C ARG A 5 8.63 -3.31 6.87
N THR A 6 8.01 -2.16 6.95
CA THR A 6 8.41 -0.95 6.23
C THR A 6 8.87 0.12 7.22
N ALA A 7 9.96 0.81 6.91
CA ALA A 7 10.41 2.00 7.64
C ALA A 7 10.27 3.23 6.73
N LEU A 8 9.90 4.37 7.30
CA LEU A 8 9.77 5.64 6.58
C LEU A 8 10.89 6.58 7.02
N VAL A 9 11.63 7.13 6.06
CA VAL A 9 12.66 8.14 6.31
C VAL A 9 12.23 9.43 5.62
N GLY A 10 12.00 10.47 6.43
CA GLY A 10 11.33 11.70 6.00
C GLY A 10 9.82 11.57 6.08
N ILE A 11 9.20 12.41 6.91
CA ILE A 11 7.74 12.41 7.11
C ILE A 11 7.17 13.66 6.47
N GLY A 12 6.76 13.53 5.21
CA GLY A 12 6.10 14.58 4.43
C GLY A 12 4.92 14.03 3.64
N ASN A 13 4.47 14.79 2.64
CA ASN A 13 3.28 14.43 1.86
C ASN A 13 3.37 13.04 1.22
N CYS A 14 4.53 12.63 0.73
CA CYS A 14 4.73 11.30 0.14
C CYS A 14 4.50 10.17 1.17
N ALA A 15 5.03 10.33 2.39
CA ALA A 15 4.82 9.38 3.48
C ALA A 15 3.35 9.34 3.88
N SER A 16 2.71 10.50 3.95
CA SER A 16 1.28 10.63 4.27
C SER A 16 0.39 9.91 3.24
N SER A 17 0.62 10.14 1.94
CA SER A 17 -0.12 9.48 0.86
C SER A 17 0.07 7.97 0.85
N LEU A 18 1.28 7.47 1.13
CA LEU A 18 1.54 6.03 1.22
C LEU A 18 0.76 5.38 2.38
N VAL A 19 0.85 5.95 3.57
CA VAL A 19 0.18 5.40 4.77
C VAL A 19 -1.33 5.43 4.59
N GLN A 20 -1.90 6.54 4.14
CA GLN A 20 -3.34 6.65 3.91
C GLN A 20 -3.81 5.70 2.81
N GLY A 21 -3.08 5.63 1.70
CA GLY A 21 -3.40 4.72 0.59
C GLY A 21 -3.44 3.26 1.01
N ARG A 22 -2.49 2.82 1.85
CA ARG A 22 -2.47 1.44 2.39
C ARG A 22 -3.75 1.10 3.17
N PHE A 23 -4.23 2.00 4.01
CA PHE A 23 -5.46 1.76 4.77
C PHE A 23 -6.72 1.92 3.92
N TYR A 24 -6.71 2.87 2.98
CA TYR A 24 -7.85 3.12 2.11
C TYR A 24 -8.13 1.93 1.18
N TYR A 25 -7.08 1.30 0.64
CA TYR A 25 -7.19 0.18 -0.29
C TYR A 25 -7.00 -1.21 0.34
N GLN A 26 -7.16 -1.33 1.66
CA GLN A 26 -6.99 -2.60 2.37
C GLN A 26 -8.01 -3.69 1.97
N ASP A 27 -9.12 -3.31 1.31
CA ASP A 27 -10.06 -4.27 0.72
C ASP A 27 -9.48 -4.87 -0.57
N LYS A 28 -9.23 -6.18 -0.54
CA LYS A 28 -8.69 -6.95 -1.68
C LYS A 28 -9.61 -6.95 -2.91
N LYS A 29 -10.89 -6.64 -2.73
CA LYS A 29 -11.88 -6.53 -3.81
C LYS A 29 -11.93 -5.13 -4.43
N ALA A 30 -11.32 -4.13 -3.80
CA ALA A 30 -11.26 -2.79 -4.36
C ALA A 30 -10.56 -2.77 -5.71
N ASP A 31 -11.06 -1.92 -6.60
CA ASP A 31 -10.37 -1.54 -7.82
C ASP A 31 -9.46 -0.36 -7.51
N ILE A 32 -8.19 -0.46 -7.88
CA ILE A 32 -7.14 0.41 -7.35
C ILE A 32 -6.46 1.14 -8.50
N PRO A 33 -6.82 2.41 -8.76
CA PRO A 33 -6.18 3.19 -9.80
C PRO A 33 -4.72 3.48 -9.46
N GLY A 34 -3.84 3.40 -10.46
CA GLY A 34 -2.42 3.78 -10.34
C GLY A 34 -1.49 2.68 -9.81
N LEU A 35 -2.00 1.50 -9.43
CA LEU A 35 -1.17 0.31 -9.18
C LEU A 35 -1.10 -0.57 -10.44
N ILE A 36 0.10 -1.08 -10.75
CA ILE A 36 0.30 -2.03 -11.86
C ILE A 36 -0.42 -3.36 -11.58
N THR A 37 -0.38 -3.82 -10.33
CA THR A 37 -1.08 -5.01 -9.84
C THR A 37 -1.44 -4.83 -8.37
N LYS A 38 -2.59 -5.34 -7.95
CA LYS A 38 -3.00 -5.41 -6.53
C LYS A 38 -2.41 -6.59 -5.76
N ASN A 39 -1.80 -7.53 -6.48
CA ASN A 39 -1.09 -8.68 -5.93
C ASN A 39 0.30 -8.76 -6.56
N PHE A 40 1.31 -8.46 -5.78
CA PHE A 40 2.69 -8.55 -6.19
C PHE A 40 3.32 -9.78 -5.54
N GLY A 41 3.36 -10.92 -6.25
CA GLY A 41 4.03 -12.13 -5.74
C GLY A 41 3.46 -12.68 -4.43
N GLY A 42 2.16 -12.50 -4.16
CA GLY A 42 1.50 -12.89 -2.91
C GLY A 42 1.33 -11.78 -1.89
N TYR A 43 1.92 -10.60 -2.13
CA TYR A 43 1.74 -9.41 -1.32
C TYR A 43 0.58 -8.56 -1.86
N PHE A 44 -0.47 -8.44 -1.05
CA PHE A 44 -1.61 -7.58 -1.33
C PHE A 44 -1.42 -6.23 -0.66
N VAL A 45 -1.96 -5.19 -1.29
CA VAL A 45 -2.03 -3.85 -0.70
C VAL A 45 -3.05 -3.76 0.42
#